data_AF-A0A379QD28-F1
#
_entry.id   AF-A0A379QD28-F1
#
_cell.length_a   1.000
_cell.length_b   1.000
_cell.length_c   1.000
_cell.angle_alpha   90.00
_cell.angle_beta   90.00
_cell.angle_gamma   90.00
#
_symmetry.space_group_name_H-M   'P 1'
#
loop_
_entity.id
_entity.type
_entity.pdbx_description
1 polymer ?
#
loop_
_entity_poly.entity_id
_entity_poly.type
_entity_poly.pdbx_seq_one_letter_code
_entity_poly.pdbx_strand_id
1 'polypeptide(L)'
;MQRPYLHRGGCIRERARAVLDHYHHVQGLPEDVRRLVCVYRESLLAVCEGRSGEQLTVTCSPCGFDREGELMLILRFNGTVITRISFAFIRYQGKRTLFIAGLQGAARGKGPEVIRRATKACHGCFRAGCFARR
;
A
#
# COMPACT_ATOMS: atom_id res chain seq x y z
N MET A 1 1.56 -3.79 -25.40
CA MET A 1 2.66 -2.93 -24.92
C MET A 1 2.95 -3.31 -23.46
N GLN A 2 4.00 -4.08 -23.20
CA GLN A 2 4.33 -4.57 -21.86
C GLN A 2 4.82 -3.41 -21.00
N ARG A 3 4.12 -3.10 -19.89
CA ARG A 3 4.56 -2.07 -18.95
C ARG A 3 5.74 -2.61 -18.11
N PRO A 4 6.87 -1.89 -18.01
CA PRO A 4 8.09 -2.41 -17.40
C PRO A 4 8.01 -2.45 -15.87
N TYR A 5 8.17 -3.65 -15.29
CA TYR A 5 8.23 -3.86 -13.84
C TYR A 5 9.09 -2.81 -13.09
N LEU A 6 8.51 -2.19 -12.07
CA LEU A 6 9.03 -1.13 -11.19
C LEU A 6 9.25 0.23 -11.86
N HIS A 7 10.08 0.30 -12.91
CA HIS A 7 10.32 1.54 -13.65
C HIS A 7 10.94 1.28 -15.02
N ARG A 8 10.77 2.24 -15.94
CA ARG A 8 11.23 2.16 -17.33
C ARG A 8 12.74 1.99 -17.52
N GLY A 9 13.57 2.39 -16.55
CA GLY A 9 15.02 2.52 -16.71
C GLY A 9 15.86 1.27 -16.40
N GLY A 10 15.32 0.28 -15.67
CA GLY A 10 16.11 -0.88 -15.25
C GLY A 10 16.26 -1.94 -16.34
N CYS A 11 17.45 -2.53 -16.44
CA CYS A 11 17.69 -3.72 -17.26
C CYS A 11 16.95 -4.95 -16.68
N ILE A 12 16.80 -6.01 -17.48
CA ILE A 12 16.08 -7.23 -17.08
C ILE A 12 16.67 -7.82 -15.78
N ARG A 13 17.99 -7.78 -15.62
CA ARG A 13 18.68 -8.29 -14.43
C ARG A 13 18.29 -7.52 -13.16
N GLU A 14 18.17 -6.21 -13.24
CA GLU A 14 17.78 -5.37 -12.09
C GLU A 14 16.32 -5.62 -11.70
N ARG A 15 15.44 -5.81 -12.68
CA ARG A 15 14.04 -6.16 -12.43
C ARG A 15 13.92 -7.52 -11.76
N ALA A 16 14.60 -8.54 -12.29
CA ALA A 16 14.63 -9.87 -11.69
C ALA A 16 15.21 -9.82 -10.26
N ARG A 17 16.27 -9.04 -10.05
CA ARG A 17 16.86 -8.85 -8.72
C ARG A 17 15.87 -8.23 -7.74
N ALA A 18 15.11 -7.23 -8.17
CA ALA A 18 14.12 -6.59 -7.32
C ALA A 18 12.96 -7.50 -6.94
N VAL A 19 12.50 -8.37 -7.86
CA VAL A 19 11.53 -9.45 -7.53
C VAL A 19 12.11 -10.38 -6.46
N LEU A 20 13.35 -10.85 -6.64
CA LEU A 20 13.99 -11.73 -5.67
C LEU A 20 14.19 -11.05 -4.31
N ASP A 21 14.63 -9.79 -4.30
CA ASP A 21 14.80 -9.02 -3.08
C ASP A 21 13.46 -8.82 -2.35
N HIS A 22 12.35 -8.65 -3.08
CA HIS A 22 11.01 -8.60 -2.50
C HIS A 22 10.67 -9.89 -1.76
N TYR A 23 10.72 -11.03 -2.45
CA TYR A 23 10.32 -12.31 -1.85
C TYR A 23 11.27 -12.75 -0.74
N HIS A 24 12.58 -12.50 -0.86
CA HIS A 24 13.51 -12.71 0.24
C HIS A 24 13.18 -11.83 1.46
N HIS A 25 12.74 -10.59 1.24
CA HIS A 25 12.31 -9.74 2.35
C HIS A 25 11.05 -10.29 3.01
N VAL A 26 10.04 -10.67 2.21
CA VAL A 26 8.77 -11.23 2.71
C VAL A 26 8.98 -12.54 3.48
N GLN A 27 9.91 -13.39 3.05
CA GLN A 27 10.28 -14.62 3.77
C GLN A 27 10.85 -14.34 5.17
N GLY A 28 11.55 -13.21 5.34
CA GLY A 28 12.12 -12.81 6.63
C GLY A 28 11.17 -12.05 7.55
N LEU A 29 9.91 -11.81 7.13
CA LEU A 29 8.91 -11.17 7.98
C LEU A 29 8.39 -12.14 9.05
N PRO A 30 7.97 -11.62 10.22
CA PRO A 30 7.21 -12.38 11.20
C PRO A 30 6.02 -13.10 10.57
N GLU A 31 5.67 -14.28 11.07
CA GLU A 31 4.72 -15.19 10.42
C GLU A 31 3.31 -14.58 10.25
N ASP A 32 2.85 -13.83 11.25
CA ASP A 32 1.63 -13.05 11.25
C ASP A 32 1.62 -12.00 10.13
N VAL A 33 2.71 -11.23 9.98
CA VAL A 33 2.86 -10.22 8.91
C VAL A 33 2.96 -10.89 7.55
N ARG A 34 3.74 -11.97 7.45
CA ARG A 34 3.92 -12.74 6.21
C ARG A 34 2.60 -13.29 5.71
N ARG A 35 1.73 -13.81 6.60
CA ARG A 35 0.37 -14.24 6.22
C ARG A 35 -0.45 -13.09 5.63
N LEU A 36 -0.36 -11.88 6.17
CA LEU A 36 -1.12 -10.73 5.65
C LEU A 36 -0.73 -10.34 4.22
N VAL A 37 0.55 -10.51 3.86
CA VAL A 37 1.07 -10.12 2.54
C VAL A 37 1.07 -11.26 1.52
N CYS A 38 1.09 -12.53 1.96
CA CYS A 38 1.13 -13.70 1.08
C CYS A 38 -0.25 -14.29 0.74
N VAL A 39 -1.30 -13.98 1.51
CA VAL A 39 -2.63 -14.51 1.20
C VAL A 39 -3.18 -13.78 -0.03
N TYR A 40 -3.71 -14.53 -1.00
CA TYR A 40 -4.35 -14.01 -2.21
C TYR A 40 -5.74 -13.40 -1.92
N ARG A 41 -5.81 -12.52 -0.93
CA ARG A 41 -7.00 -11.76 -0.53
C ARG A 41 -6.61 -10.43 0.07
N GLU A 42 -7.52 -9.48 -0.03
CA GLU A 42 -7.40 -8.22 0.68
C GLU A 42 -7.52 -8.46 2.21
N SER A 43 -6.52 -8.01 2.96
CA SER A 43 -6.40 -8.17 4.41
C SER A 43 -6.40 -6.81 5.10
N LEU A 44 -7.16 -6.69 6.18
CA LEU A 44 -7.20 -5.47 7.00
C LEU A 44 -5.90 -5.31 7.78
N LEU A 45 -5.25 -4.15 7.67
CA LEU A 45 -4.05 -3.82 8.42
C LEU A 45 -4.36 -2.91 9.61
N ALA A 46 -5.20 -1.89 9.40
CA ALA A 46 -5.52 -0.90 10.43
C ALA A 46 -6.89 -0.28 10.22
N VAL A 47 -7.49 0.14 11.34
CA VAL A 47 -8.69 0.97 11.40
C VAL A 47 -8.37 2.17 12.28
N CYS A 48 -8.69 3.38 11.83
CA CYS A 48 -8.72 4.59 12.66
C CYS A 48 -10.12 5.19 12.63
N GLU A 49 -10.53 5.77 13.75
CA GLU A 49 -11.73 6.60 13.81
C GLU A 49 -11.34 8.08 13.76
N GLY A 50 -11.98 8.80 12.85
CA GLY A 50 -11.94 10.24 12.74
C GLY A 50 -12.68 10.90 13.91
N ARG A 51 -12.42 12.20 14.08
CA ARG A 51 -12.97 12.98 15.20
C ARG A 51 -14.50 13.00 15.24
N SER A 52 -15.19 12.84 14.11
CA SER A 52 -16.65 12.90 14.01
C SER A 52 -17.27 11.53 13.73
N GLY A 53 -16.57 10.45 14.09
CA GLY A 53 -17.04 9.06 13.93
C GLY A 53 -16.81 8.49 12.52
N GLU A 54 -16.01 9.16 11.69
CA GLU A 54 -15.69 8.62 10.36
C GLU A 54 -14.70 7.47 10.45
N GLN A 55 -14.86 6.44 9.61
CA GLN A 55 -13.99 5.28 9.63
C GLN A 55 -12.93 5.36 8.53
N LEU A 56 -11.67 5.30 8.92
CA LEU A 56 -10.51 5.18 8.05
C LEU A 56 -10.01 3.75 8.11
N THR A 57 -9.94 3.05 6.98
CA THR A 57 -9.40 1.69 6.94
C THR A 57 -8.24 1.59 5.97
N VAL A 58 -7.18 0.91 6.42
CA VAL A 58 -6.02 0.57 5.60
C VAL A 58 -6.01 -0.94 5.44
N THR A 59 -6.04 -1.39 4.20
CA THR A 59 -5.94 -2.80 3.85
C THR A 59 -4.74 -3.03 2.95
N CYS A 60 -4.30 -4.28 2.88
CA CYS A 60 -3.23 -4.74 2.01
C CYS A 60 -3.78 -5.85 1.12
N SER A 61 -3.41 -5.84 -0.15
CA SER A 61 -3.71 -6.92 -1.08
C SER A 61 -2.44 -7.24 -1.88
N PRO A 62 -2.18 -8.51 -2.22
CA PRO A 62 -1.27 -8.81 -3.30
C PRO A 62 -1.78 -8.14 -4.58
N CYS A 63 -0.88 -7.55 -5.35
CA CYS A 63 -1.25 -6.79 -6.54
C CYS A 63 -1.77 -7.76 -7.61
N GLY A 64 -3.04 -7.62 -7.98
CA GLY A 64 -3.65 -8.34 -9.10
C GLY A 64 -3.05 -7.88 -10.42
N PHE A 65 -1.97 -8.54 -10.83
CA PHE A 65 -1.43 -8.77 -12.18
C PHE A 65 -1.27 -7.64 -13.22
N ASP A 66 -1.69 -6.39 -13.03
CA ASP A 66 -1.68 -5.41 -14.13
C ASP A 66 -1.03 -4.04 -13.85
N ARG A 67 -0.68 -3.70 -12.61
CA ARG A 67 -0.16 -2.34 -12.28
C ARG A 67 0.98 -2.41 -11.27
N GLU A 68 2.18 -2.06 -11.74
CA GLU A 68 3.50 -2.28 -11.13
C GLU A 68 3.56 -2.11 -9.60
N GLY A 69 4.20 -3.08 -8.93
CA GLY A 69 4.28 -3.31 -7.48
C GLY A 69 3.82 -4.74 -7.12
N GLU A 70 4.41 -5.37 -6.12
CA GLU A 70 4.02 -6.73 -5.68
C GLU A 70 2.83 -6.68 -4.71
N LEU A 71 2.77 -5.61 -3.91
CA LEU A 71 1.75 -5.39 -2.90
C LEU A 71 1.05 -4.06 -3.14
N MET A 72 -0.19 -3.97 -2.66
CA MET A 72 -1.02 -2.78 -2.76
C MET A 72 -1.60 -2.43 -1.39
N LEU A 73 -1.35 -1.22 -0.92
CA LEU A 73 -2.10 -0.61 0.18
C LEU A 73 -3.32 0.11 -0.37
N ILE A 74 -4.47 -0.05 0.28
CA ILE A 74 -5.71 0.62 -0.08
C ILE A 74 -6.20 1.38 1.13
N LEU A 75 -6.32 2.70 0.99
CA LEU A 75 -6.93 3.57 2.00
C LEU A 75 -8.39 3.81 1.65
N ARG A 76 -9.29 3.54 2.60
CA ARG A 76 -10.71 3.88 2.50
C ARG A 76 -11.11 4.87 3.59
N PHE A 77 -12.08 5.71 3.23
CA PHE A 77 -12.80 6.59 4.13
C PHE A 77 -14.28 6.26 4.01
N ASN A 78 -14.92 5.83 5.11
CA ASN A 78 -16.29 5.34 5.16
C ASN A 78 -16.58 4.33 4.04
N GLY A 79 -15.69 3.34 3.88
CA GLY A 79 -15.77 2.30 2.84
C GLY A 79 -15.42 2.75 1.41
N THR A 80 -15.28 4.05 1.15
CA THR A 80 -14.91 4.58 -0.16
C THR A 80 -13.40 4.62 -0.34
N VAL A 81 -12.87 4.03 -1.42
CA VAL A 81 -11.44 4.07 -1.71
C VAL A 81 -10.98 5.47 -2.08
N ILE A 82 -10.01 5.98 -1.32
CA ILE A 82 -9.42 7.31 -1.44
C ILE A 82 -8.11 7.28 -2.21
N THR A 83 -7.27 6.28 -1.91
CA THR A 83 -6.01 6.10 -2.62
C THR A 83 -5.58 4.64 -2.59
N ARG A 84 -4.79 4.27 -3.60
CA ARG A 84 -4.08 3.01 -3.70
C ARG A 84 -2.60 3.29 -3.89
N ILE A 85 -1.77 2.57 -3.15
CA ILE A 85 -0.31 2.67 -3.23
C ILE A 85 0.20 1.29 -3.60
N SER A 86 0.77 1.14 -4.79
CA SER A 86 1.46 -0.08 -5.17
C SER A 86 2.95 0.04 -4.82
N PHE A 87 3.50 -1.00 -4.21
CA PHE A 87 4.86 -0.99 -3.72
C PHE A 87 5.54 -2.36 -3.78
N ALA A 88 6.86 -2.35 -3.67
CA ALA A 88 7.67 -3.55 -3.51
C ALA A 88 8.85 -3.27 -2.57
N PHE A 89 9.24 -4.27 -1.78
CA PHE A 89 10.51 -4.23 -1.07
C PHE A 89 11.66 -4.52 -2.04
N ILE A 90 12.60 -3.59 -2.17
CA ILE A 90 13.78 -3.74 -3.02
C ILE A 90 15.04 -3.40 -2.25
N ARG A 91 16.20 -3.68 -2.83
CA ARG A 91 17.45 -3.04 -2.43
C ARG A 91 17.82 -1.93 -3.39
N TYR A 92 17.86 -0.69 -2.89
CA TYR A 92 18.35 0.46 -3.64
C TYR A 92 19.63 0.97 -3.00
N GLN A 93 20.72 1.03 -3.78
CA GLN A 93 22.05 1.44 -3.29
C GLN A 93 22.48 0.67 -2.03
N GLY A 94 22.22 -0.64 -1.99
CA GLY A 94 22.56 -1.52 -0.87
C GLY A 94 21.64 -1.43 0.34
N LYS A 95 20.69 -0.49 0.38
CA LYS A 95 19.74 -0.30 1.48
C LYS A 95 18.40 -0.97 1.17
N ARG A 96 17.75 -1.50 2.21
CA ARG A 96 16.36 -1.97 2.10
C ARG A 96 15.46 -0.76 1.86
N THR A 97 14.64 -0.81 0.83
CA THR A 97 13.82 0.32 0.40
C THR A 97 12.42 -0.15 0.06
N LEU A 98 11.43 0.59 0.56
CA LEU A 98 10.05 0.48 0.11
C LEU A 98 9.91 1.28 -1.18
N PHE A 99 9.94 0.59 -2.33
CA PHE A 99 9.78 1.23 -3.62
C PHE A 99 8.31 1.46 -3.92
N ILE A 100 7.90 2.72 -4.09
CA ILE A 100 6.55 3.09 -4.48
C ILE A 100 6.48 3.11 -6.00
N ALA A 101 5.82 2.10 -6.57
CA ALA A 101 5.68 1.95 -8.02
C ALA A 101 4.50 2.78 -8.58
N GLY A 102 3.50 3.08 -7.75
CA GLY A 102 2.38 3.90 -8.18
C GLY A 102 1.54 4.43 -7.02
N LEU A 103 1.03 5.64 -7.19
CA LEU A 103 0.04 6.26 -6.34
C LEU A 103 -1.19 6.60 -7.19
N GLN A 104 -2.32 5.95 -6.90
CA GLN A 104 -3.57 6.15 -7.64
C GLN A 104 -4.63 6.72 -6.70
N GLY A 105 -5.07 7.95 -6.96
CA GLY A 105 -6.14 8.60 -6.21
C GLY A 105 -7.52 7.97 -6.43
N ALA A 106 -8.52 8.56 -5.78
CA ALA A 106 -9.91 8.14 -5.88
C ALA A 106 -10.40 8.12 -7.34
N ALA A 107 -11.37 7.25 -7.63
CA ALA A 107 -11.96 7.15 -8.97
C ALA A 107 -12.52 8.51 -9.44
N ARG A 108 -12.39 8.80 -10.74
CA ARG A 108 -12.96 10.01 -11.36
C ARG A 108 -14.44 10.14 -10.97
N GLY A 109 -14.83 11.31 -10.46
CA GLY A 109 -16.20 11.59 -10.02
C GLY A 109 -16.48 11.39 -8.52
N LYS A 110 -15.63 10.67 -7.76
CA LYS A 110 -15.76 10.57 -6.28
C LYS A 110 -15.07 11.71 -5.50
N GLY A 111 -14.71 12.77 -6.22
CA GLY A 111 -14.63 14.15 -5.72
C GLY A 111 -13.34 14.54 -4.96
N PRO A 112 -12.85 15.78 -5.16
CA PRO A 112 -11.92 16.46 -4.23
C PRO A 112 -12.49 16.58 -2.81
N GLU A 113 -13.81 16.62 -2.67
CA GLU A 113 -14.48 16.79 -1.39
C GLU A 113 -14.31 15.57 -0.45
N VAL A 114 -14.38 14.35 -0.98
CA VAL A 114 -14.18 13.14 -0.16
C VAL A 114 -12.73 13.07 0.31
N ILE A 115 -11.77 13.43 -0.55
CA ILE A 115 -10.36 13.55 -0.17
C ILE A 115 -10.19 14.62 0.92
N ARG A 116 -10.77 15.81 0.74
CA ARG A 116 -10.73 16.90 1.73
C ARG A 116 -11.30 16.49 3.08
N ARG A 117 -12.43 15.77 3.10
CA ARG A 117 -13.05 15.25 4.31
C ARG A 117 -12.18 14.19 4.99
N ALA A 118 -11.66 13.24 4.22
CA ALA A 118 -10.73 12.23 4.72
C ALA A 118 -9.48 12.88 5.34
N THR A 119 -8.86 13.86 4.68
CA THR A 119 -7.71 14.60 5.22
C THR A 119 -8.06 15.33 6.53
N LYS A 120 -9.23 15.96 6.62
CA LYS A 120 -9.70 16.59 7.88
C LYS A 120 -9.91 15.59 9.00
N ALA A 121 -10.48 14.41 8.71
CA ALA A 121 -10.64 13.34 9.70
C ALA A 121 -9.27 12.79 10.17
N CYS A 122 -8.31 12.64 9.25
CA CYS A 122 -6.96 12.19 9.58
C CYS A 122 -6.16 13.17 10.47
N HIS A 123 -6.46 14.47 10.42
CA HIS A 123 -5.79 15.47 11.26
C HIS A 123 -5.95 15.19 12.78
N GLY A 124 -7.01 14.48 13.19
CA GLY A 124 -7.20 14.00 14.57
C GLY A 124 -6.55 12.65 14.84
N CYS A 125 -6.51 11.75 13.85
CA CYS A 125 -5.97 10.38 13.95
C CYS A 125 -4.46 10.33 14.27
N PHE A 126 -3.67 11.35 13.90
CA PHE A 126 -2.21 11.34 14.13
C PHE A 126 -1.81 11.78 15.54
N ARG A 127 -2.71 12.44 16.28
CA ARG A 127 -2.44 12.95 17.65
C ARG A 127 -2.93 12.01 18.74
N ALA A 128 -4.01 11.27 18.50
CA ALA A 128 -4.41 10.17 19.37
C ALA A 128 -3.76 8.90 18.81
N GLY A 129 -2.95 8.17 19.58
CA GLY A 129 -2.25 6.95 19.15
C GLY A 129 -3.18 5.78 18.76
N CYS A 130 -4.07 5.98 17.80
CA CYS A 130 -5.11 5.06 17.35
C CYS A 130 -4.61 3.92 16.47
N PHE A 131 -3.31 3.84 16.21
CA PHE A 131 -2.70 2.55 15.81
C PHE A 131 -2.59 1.67 17.07
N ALA A 132 -3.75 1.24 17.57
CA ALA A 132 -3.81 0.25 18.63
C ALA A 132 -3.13 -1.02 18.12
N ARG A 133 -1.97 -1.32 18.71
CA ARG A 133 -1.32 -2.62 18.61
C ARG A 133 -2.37 -3.69 18.91
N ARG A 134 -2.53 -4.62 17.98
CA ARG A 134 -2.89 -5.99 18.38
C ARG A 134 -1.59 -6.72 18.68
#